data_AF-A0A9J6QA02-F1
#
_entry.id   AF-A0A9J6QA02-F1
#
_cell.length_a   1.000
_cell.length_b   1.000
_cell.length_c   1.000
_cell.angle_alpha   90.00
_cell.angle_beta   90.00
_cell.angle_gamma   90.00
#
_symmetry.space_group_name_H-M   'P 1'
#
loop_
_entity.id
_entity.type
_entity.pdbx_description
1 polymer ?
#
loop_
_entity_poly.entity_id
_entity_poly.type
_entity_poly.pdbx_seq_one_letter_code
_entity_poly.pdbx_strand_id
1 'polypeptide(L)'
;MPNDLDNVLNDIRRLRKEKNENESSLDQVEIDAKQQLLKDGKTRNTLTLSFLLGFFGMLIFSCLFVWLYNWSAINWGIKLKLAGITTGASEIHLLELEKILSIMIGALGTSLGFIIGYYFKDKK
;
A
#
# COMPACT_ATOMS: atom_id res chain seq x y z
N MET A 1 5.12 59.58 41.09
CA MET A 1 5.10 58.18 40.63
C MET A 1 4.05 57.96 39.52
N PRO A 2 4.21 58.55 38.32
CA PRO A 2 3.37 58.21 37.17
C PRO A 2 3.94 57.06 36.29
N ASN A 3 5.24 56.78 36.35
CA ASN A 3 5.92 55.85 35.43
C ASN A 3 5.63 54.35 35.69
N ASP A 4 5.27 53.96 36.91
CA ASP A 4 5.02 52.54 37.23
C ASP A 4 3.70 52.02 36.65
N LEU A 5 2.67 52.88 36.57
CA LEU A 5 1.37 52.48 36.05
C LEU A 5 1.42 52.26 34.53
N ASP A 6 2.16 53.10 33.82
CA ASP A 6 2.39 52.96 32.37
C ASP A 6 3.24 51.73 32.03
N ASN A 7 4.23 51.41 32.87
CA ASN A 7 5.03 50.19 32.73
C ASN A 7 4.18 48.93 32.91
N VAL A 8 3.34 48.89 33.96
CA VAL A 8 2.42 47.78 34.20
C VAL A 8 1.39 47.63 33.06
N LEU A 9 0.89 48.75 32.53
CA LEU A 9 -0.06 48.72 31.40
C LEU A 9 0.59 48.19 30.11
N ASN A 10 1.86 48.52 29.88
CA ASN A 10 2.62 48.02 28.74
C ASN A 10 2.94 46.52 28.87
N ASP A 11 3.29 46.06 30.06
CA ASP A 11 3.51 44.63 30.32
C ASP A 11 2.23 43.81 30.13
N ILE A 12 1.08 44.32 30.60
CA ILE A 12 -0.22 43.65 30.38
C ILE A 12 -0.57 43.58 28.90
N ARG A 13 -0.30 44.64 28.12
CA ARG A 13 -0.52 44.62 26.66
C ARG A 13 0.40 43.63 25.95
N ARG A 14 1.65 43.55 26.38
CA ARG A 14 2.64 42.61 25.83
C ARG A 14 2.24 41.17 26.13
N LEU A 15 1.90 40.86 27.37
CA LEU A 15 1.43 39.53 27.77
C LEU A 15 0.14 39.12 27.03
N ARG A 16 -0.78 40.06 26.79
CA ARG A 16 -1.99 39.79 25.99
C ARG A 16 -1.66 39.50 24.53
N LYS A 17 -0.69 40.23 23.95
CA LYS A 17 -0.25 40.01 22.57
C LYS A 17 0.46 38.66 22.43
N GLU A 18 1.39 38.35 23.32
CA GLU A 18 2.11 37.06 23.37
C GLU A 18 1.13 35.89 23.59
N LYS A 19 0.10 36.06 24.42
CA LYS A 19 -0.95 35.06 24.61
C LYS A 19 -1.76 34.82 23.32
N ASN A 20 -2.20 35.87 22.62
CA ASN A 20 -2.95 35.71 21.37
C ASN A 20 -2.09 35.08 20.26
N GLU A 21 -0.80 35.44 20.18
CA GLU A 21 0.14 34.84 19.23
C GLU A 21 0.39 33.35 19.56
N ASN A 22 0.51 33.00 20.85
CA ASN A 22 0.60 31.60 21.28
C ASN A 22 -0.69 30.81 21.03
N GLU A 23 -1.87 31.37 21.29
CA GLU A 23 -3.14 30.69 21.00
C GLU A 23 -3.29 30.44 19.49
N SER A 24 -2.95 31.41 18.64
CA SER A 24 -3.00 31.24 17.19
C SER A 24 -1.99 30.19 16.66
N SER A 25 -0.81 30.08 17.27
CA SER A 25 0.17 29.08 16.87
C SER A 25 -0.19 27.67 17.37
N LEU A 26 -0.83 27.55 18.53
CA LEU A 26 -1.38 26.29 19.03
C LEU A 26 -2.54 25.78 18.16
N ASP A 27 -3.45 26.67 17.74
CA ASP A 27 -4.54 26.33 16.82
C ASP A 27 -3.99 25.85 15.47
N GLN A 28 -2.93 26.49 14.97
CA GLN A 28 -2.28 26.09 13.73
C GLN A 28 -1.64 24.69 13.83
N VAL A 29 -0.96 24.41 14.96
CA VAL A 29 -0.39 23.09 15.24
C VAL A 29 -1.47 22.02 15.37
N GLU A 30 -2.62 22.33 15.96
CA GLU A 30 -3.74 21.40 16.08
C GLU A 30 -4.38 21.09 14.72
N ILE A 31 -4.51 22.09 13.85
CA ILE A 31 -5.00 21.92 12.48
C ILE A 31 -4.02 21.06 11.66
N ASP A 32 -2.72 21.33 11.76
CA ASP A 32 -1.69 20.57 11.05
C ASP A 32 -1.60 19.12 11.55
N ALA A 33 -1.72 18.89 12.85
CA ALA A 33 -1.77 17.55 13.44
C ALA A 33 -3.03 16.77 12.99
N LYS A 34 -4.20 17.41 12.94
CA LYS A 34 -5.43 16.81 12.41
C LYS A 34 -5.32 16.49 10.93
N GLN A 35 -4.70 17.36 10.13
CA GLN A 35 -4.46 17.10 8.71
C GLN A 35 -3.48 15.97 8.48
N GLN A 36 -2.40 15.86 9.27
CA GLN A 36 -1.45 14.74 9.19
C GLN A 36 -2.13 13.40 9.53
N LEU A 37 -2.94 13.33 10.59
CA LEU A 37 -3.69 12.13 10.96
C LEU A 37 -4.67 11.69 9.85
N LEU A 38 -5.37 12.64 9.22
CA LEU A 38 -6.26 12.36 8.09
C LEU A 38 -5.50 11.90 6.84
N LYS A 39 -4.31 12.46 6.60
CA LYS A 39 -3.45 12.10 5.47
C LYS A 39 -2.84 10.71 5.64
N ASP A 40 -2.45 10.33 6.85
CA ASP A 40 -1.98 8.97 7.17
C ASP A 40 -3.12 7.95 7.06
N GLY A 41 -4.32 8.30 7.55
CA GLY A 41 -5.52 7.47 7.39
C GLY A 41 -5.88 7.21 5.92
N LYS A 42 -5.85 8.25 5.08
CA LYS A 42 -6.13 8.15 3.63
C LYS A 42 -5.02 7.41 2.88
N THR A 43 -3.76 7.70 3.16
CA THR A 43 -2.61 7.06 2.49
C THR A 43 -2.58 5.57 2.78
N ARG A 44 -2.83 5.17 4.03
CA ARG A 44 -2.94 3.77 4.43
C ARG A 44 -4.09 3.06 3.72
N ASN A 45 -5.28 3.68 3.66
CA ASN A 45 -6.43 3.07 3.00
C ASN A 45 -6.18 2.85 1.50
N THR A 46 -5.56 3.80 0.82
CA THR A 46 -5.20 3.67 -0.61
C THR A 46 -4.13 2.59 -0.83
N LEU A 47 -3.11 2.52 0.03
CA LEU A 47 -2.04 1.51 -0.08
C LEU A 47 -2.60 0.09 0.06
N THR A 48 -3.44 -0.15 1.07
CA THR A 48 -4.09 -1.46 1.28
C THR A 48 -5.02 -1.82 0.11
N LEU A 49 -5.81 -0.85 -0.39
CA LEU A 49 -6.74 -1.09 -1.49
C LEU A 49 -6.02 -1.38 -2.81
N SER A 50 -4.96 -0.62 -3.13
CA SER A 50 -4.13 -0.87 -4.31
C SER A 50 -3.42 -2.23 -4.23
N PHE A 51 -2.97 -2.64 -3.04
CA PHE A 51 -2.32 -3.93 -2.86
C PHE A 51 -3.31 -5.09 -3.01
N LEU A 52 -4.51 -4.97 -2.42
CA LEU A 52 -5.57 -5.96 -2.55
C LEU A 52 -6.01 -6.13 -4.01
N LEU A 53 -6.19 -5.01 -4.72
CA LEU A 53 -6.53 -5.01 -6.14
C LEU A 53 -5.41 -5.64 -6.98
N GLY A 54 -4.15 -5.32 -6.69
CA GLY A 54 -2.99 -5.92 -7.34
C GLY A 54 -2.90 -7.43 -7.10
N PHE A 55 -3.17 -7.90 -5.87
CA PHE A 55 -3.18 -9.31 -5.53
C PHE A 55 -4.26 -10.09 -6.28
N PHE A 56 -5.50 -9.60 -6.29
CA PHE A 56 -6.58 -10.22 -7.05
C PHE A 56 -6.35 -10.15 -8.57
N GLY A 57 -5.78 -9.05 -9.06
CA GLY A 57 -5.35 -8.94 -10.45
C GLY A 57 -4.30 -10.00 -10.81
N MET A 58 -3.31 -10.22 -9.94
CA MET A 58 -2.28 -11.23 -10.13
C MET A 58 -2.83 -12.65 -10.10
N LEU A 59 -3.83 -12.93 -9.26
CA LEU A 59 -4.54 -14.23 -9.24
C LEU A 59 -5.21 -14.52 -10.58
N ILE A 60 -5.98 -13.57 -11.10
CA ILE A 60 -6.67 -13.71 -12.38
C ILE A 60 -5.65 -13.84 -13.51
N PHE A 61 -4.62 -13.01 -13.50
CA PHE A 61 -3.55 -13.05 -14.48
C PHE A 61 -2.79 -14.39 -14.45
N SER A 62 -2.53 -14.95 -13.28
CA SER A 62 -1.90 -16.27 -13.11
C SER A 62 -2.73 -17.38 -13.76
N CYS A 63 -4.06 -17.34 -13.56
CA CYS A 63 -4.97 -18.30 -14.20
C CYS A 63 -4.94 -18.20 -15.73
N LEU A 64 -5.03 -16.97 -16.27
CA LEU A 64 -4.94 -16.72 -17.71
C LEU A 64 -3.58 -17.12 -18.28
N PHE A 65 -2.50 -16.83 -17.56
CA PHE A 65 -1.14 -17.14 -17.96
C PHE A 65 -0.92 -18.66 -18.07
N VAL A 66 -1.34 -19.43 -17.06
CA VAL A 66 -1.26 -20.90 -17.08
C VAL A 66 -2.06 -21.47 -18.24
N TRP A 67 -3.26 -20.96 -18.46
CA TRP A 67 -4.09 -21.41 -19.58
C TRP A 67 -3.44 -21.14 -20.95
N LEU A 68 -2.95 -19.92 -21.17
CA LEU A 68 -2.33 -19.51 -22.42
C LEU A 68 -1.00 -20.25 -22.68
N TYR A 69 -0.21 -20.44 -21.64
CA TYR A 69 1.03 -21.20 -21.71
C TYR A 69 0.75 -22.66 -22.04
N ASN A 70 -0.17 -23.31 -21.33
CA ASN A 70 -0.49 -24.72 -21.56
C ASN A 70 -1.07 -24.94 -22.95
N TRP A 71 -1.90 -24.02 -23.44
CA TRP A 71 -2.36 -24.06 -24.83
C TRP A 71 -1.18 -24.02 -25.82
N SER A 72 -0.24 -23.10 -25.61
CA SER A 72 0.94 -22.93 -26.46
C SER A 72 1.86 -24.15 -26.40
N ALA A 73 2.08 -24.70 -25.20
CA ALA A 73 2.88 -25.88 -24.94
C ALA A 73 2.33 -27.11 -25.69
N ILE A 74 1.01 -27.34 -25.64
CA ILE A 74 0.36 -28.42 -26.40
C ILE A 74 0.59 -28.21 -27.90
N ASN A 75 0.39 -26.99 -28.39
CA ASN A 75 0.55 -26.68 -29.82
C ASN A 75 2.00 -26.88 -30.28
N TRP A 76 2.98 -26.54 -29.45
CA TRP A 76 4.39 -26.83 -29.70
C TRP A 76 4.67 -28.33 -29.71
N GLY A 77 4.14 -29.08 -28.76
CA GLY A 77 4.27 -30.54 -28.71
C GLY A 77 3.73 -31.22 -29.97
N ILE A 78 2.56 -30.77 -30.46
CA ILE A 78 1.99 -31.27 -31.71
C ILE A 78 2.91 -30.97 -32.90
N LYS A 79 3.43 -29.73 -33.01
CA LYS A 79 4.34 -29.34 -34.11
C LYS A 79 5.65 -30.11 -34.09
N LEU A 80 6.26 -30.32 -32.91
CA LEU A 80 7.49 -31.11 -32.75
C LEU A 80 7.29 -32.57 -33.12
N LYS A 81 6.15 -33.15 -32.71
CA LYS A 81 5.77 -34.51 -33.09
C LYS A 81 5.58 -34.65 -34.61
N LEU A 82 4.92 -33.69 -35.25
CA LEU A 82 4.76 -33.66 -36.71
C LEU A 82 6.09 -33.47 -37.45
N ALA A 83 7.05 -32.77 -36.85
CA ALA A 83 8.40 -32.60 -37.38
C ALA A 83 9.32 -33.81 -37.17
N GLY A 84 8.84 -34.90 -36.53
CA GLY A 84 9.63 -36.10 -36.25
C GLY A 84 10.64 -35.94 -35.11
N ILE A 85 10.58 -34.84 -34.34
CA ILE A 85 11.47 -34.57 -33.21
C ILE A 85 10.78 -35.06 -31.93
N THR A 86 10.95 -36.35 -31.66
CA THR A 86 10.30 -37.03 -30.51
C THR A 86 10.94 -36.65 -29.16
N THR A 87 12.22 -36.30 -29.15
CA THR A 87 12.95 -35.92 -27.93
C THR A 87 12.47 -34.58 -27.37
N GLY A 88 12.37 -33.56 -28.22
CA GLY A 88 11.94 -32.21 -27.80
C GLY A 88 10.47 -32.11 -27.39
N ALA A 89 9.61 -33.00 -27.89
CA ALA A 89 8.20 -33.05 -27.48
C ALA A 89 8.03 -33.57 -26.04
N SER A 90 8.96 -34.40 -25.55
CA SER A 90 8.90 -35.02 -24.22
C SER A 90 9.36 -34.08 -23.10
N GLU A 91 10.07 -33.00 -23.45
CA GLU A 91 10.57 -31.99 -22.51
C GLU A 91 9.56 -30.86 -22.24
N ILE A 92 8.44 -30.84 -22.97
CA ILE A 92 7.41 -29.82 -22.77
C ILE A 92 6.59 -30.18 -21.54
N HIS A 93 6.88 -29.50 -20.44
CA HIS A 93 6.12 -29.62 -19.20
C HIS A 93 4.98 -28.61 -19.16
N LEU A 94 3.80 -29.08 -18.74
CA LEU A 94 2.65 -28.21 -18.50
C LEU A 94 2.82 -27.51 -17.15
N LEU A 95 2.37 -26.26 -17.10
CA LEU A 95 2.28 -25.50 -15.86
C LEU A 95 1.03 -25.93 -15.09
N GLU A 96 1.22 -26.23 -13.82
CA GLU A 96 0.11 -26.47 -12.88
C GLU A 96 -0.21 -25.16 -12.16
N LEU A 97 -1.50 -24.80 -12.14
CA LEU A 97 -1.97 -23.61 -11.45
C LEU A 97 -1.62 -23.64 -9.96
N GLU A 98 -1.75 -24.79 -9.32
CA GLU A 98 -1.46 -24.97 -7.89
C GLU A 98 -0.01 -24.61 -7.55
N LYS A 99 0.96 -25.00 -8.38
CA LYS A 99 2.39 -24.68 -8.19
C LYS A 99 2.65 -23.19 -8.29
N ILE A 100 2.07 -22.52 -9.30
CA ILE A 100 2.20 -21.07 -9.43
C ILE A 100 1.53 -20.35 -8.26
N LEU A 101 0.34 -20.80 -7.87
CA LEU A 101 -0.41 -20.20 -6.77
C LEU A 101 0.33 -20.35 -5.43
N SER A 102 0.94 -21.52 -5.19
CA SER A 102 1.76 -21.80 -4.00
C SER A 102 2.98 -20.87 -3.92
N ILE A 103 3.71 -20.69 -5.03
CA ILE A 103 4.85 -19.76 -5.09
C ILE A 103 4.38 -18.32 -4.84
N MET A 104 3.27 -17.93 -5.44
CA MET A 104 2.72 -16.58 -5.32
C MET A 104 2.28 -16.27 -3.88
N ILE A 105 1.58 -17.21 -3.23
CA ILE A 105 1.17 -17.10 -1.82
C ILE A 105 2.40 -17.16 -0.90
N GLY A 106 3.41 -17.98 -1.20
CA GLY A 106 4.66 -18.02 -0.43
C GLY A 106 5.42 -16.70 -0.48
N ALA A 107 5.52 -16.09 -1.66
CA ALA A 107 6.23 -14.82 -1.84
C ALA A 107 5.45 -13.61 -1.28
N LEU A 108 4.12 -13.61 -1.40
CA LEU A 108 3.28 -12.46 -1.03
C LEU A 108 2.57 -12.62 0.33
N GLY A 109 2.55 -13.82 0.92
CA GLY A 109 1.78 -14.10 2.14
C GLY A 109 2.22 -13.27 3.33
N THR A 110 3.54 -13.08 3.49
CA THR A 110 4.10 -12.28 4.60
C THR A 110 3.77 -10.80 4.46
N SER A 111 3.93 -10.24 3.26
CA SER A 111 3.60 -8.83 2.99
C SER A 111 2.10 -8.58 3.07
N LEU A 112 1.27 -9.53 2.62
CA LEU A 112 -0.18 -9.47 2.70
C LEU A 112 -0.66 -9.51 4.16
N GLY A 113 -0.09 -10.40 4.98
CA GLY A 113 -0.36 -10.45 6.43
C GLY A 113 0.01 -9.15 7.14
N PHE A 114 1.15 -8.54 6.77
CA PHE A 114 1.59 -7.25 7.30
C PHE A 114 0.63 -6.11 6.93
N ILE A 115 0.23 -6.03 5.66
CA ILE A 115 -0.67 -4.98 5.16
C ILE A 115 -2.07 -5.10 5.77
N ILE A 116 -2.60 -6.32 5.93
CA ILE A 116 -3.87 -6.56 6.63
C ILE A 116 -3.76 -6.18 8.11
N GLY A 117 -2.68 -6.59 8.78
CA GLY A 117 -2.42 -6.22 10.18
C GLY A 117 -2.38 -4.71 10.39
N TYR A 118 -1.69 -3.98 9.49
CA TYR A 118 -1.63 -2.52 9.50
C TYR A 118 -2.99 -1.84 9.23
N TYR A 119 -3.83 -2.44 8.39
CA TYR A 119 -5.18 -1.93 8.14
C TYR A 119 -6.07 -2.00 9.38
N PHE A 120 -5.97 -3.08 10.17
CA PHE A 120 -6.79 -3.28 11.36
C PHE A 120 -6.23 -2.65 12.64
N LYS A 121 -4.94 -2.29 12.67
CA LYS A 121 -4.27 -1.73 13.85
C LYS A 121 -4.93 -0.45 14.40
N ASP A 122 -5.41 0.45 13.54
CA ASP A 122 -6.01 1.73 14.01
C ASP A 122 -7.54 1.76 13.88
N LYS A 123 -8.20 0.59 13.78
CA LYS A 123 -9.67 0.49 13.89
C LYS A 123 -10.14 0.06 15.29
N LYS A 124 -9.22 -0.06 16.26
CA LYS A 124 -9.52 -0.30 17.67
C LYS A 124 -9.28 0.94 18.50
#